data_AF-A0A0W1R877-F1
#
_entry.id   AF-A0A0W1R877-F1
#
_cell.length_a   1.000
_cell.length_b   1.000
_cell.length_c   1.000
_cell.angle_alpha   90.00
_cell.angle_beta   90.00
_cell.angle_gamma   90.00
#
_symmetry.space_group_name_H-M   'P 1'
#
loop_
_entity.id
_entity.type
_entity.pdbx_description
1 polymer ?
#
loop_
_entity_poly.entity_id
_entity_poly.type
_entity_poly.pdbx_seq_one_letter_code
_entity_poly.pdbx_strand_id
1 'polypeptide(L)'
;MGRGEEGVFKVQPYKDELLQLWSYTDRASADGSGEAIYNRFLDYRDRDDFVGMDMARKYLQMGYTRAMRYARYPGGKKYDDDGKECEPQHWADDDKREAALVYEAWWQKVEADETYTERKQHHREKHG
;
A
#
# COMPACT_ATOMS: atom_id res chain seq x y z
N MET A 1 -5.84 15.48 -0.56
CA MET A 1 -5.02 14.27 -0.32
C MET A 1 -5.73 13.44 0.74
N GLY A 2 -6.03 12.16 0.52
CA GLY A 2 -6.59 11.31 1.60
C GLY A 2 -7.51 10.14 1.24
N ARG A 3 -8.03 10.01 0.01
CA ARG A 3 -8.89 8.86 -0.37
C ARG A 3 -8.11 7.62 -0.85
N GLY A 4 -6.80 7.58 -0.58
CA GLY A 4 -5.92 6.51 -1.05
C GLY A 4 -6.23 5.18 -0.36
N GLU A 5 -6.28 5.17 0.97
CA GLU A 5 -6.31 3.95 1.80
C GLU A 5 -7.64 3.74 2.56
N GLU A 6 -8.65 4.58 2.29
CA GLU A 6 -9.92 4.52 3.02
C GLU A 6 -10.67 3.22 2.71
N GLY A 7 -11.08 2.50 3.77
CA GLY A 7 -11.87 1.26 3.65
C GLY A 7 -11.07 -0.03 3.38
N VAL A 8 -9.73 0.04 3.26
CA VAL A 8 -8.87 -1.11 2.92
C VAL A 8 -9.05 -2.32 3.86
N PHE A 9 -9.38 -2.07 5.12
CA PHE A 9 -9.64 -3.10 6.13
C PHE A 9 -11.13 -3.42 6.35
N LYS A 10 -12.02 -2.94 5.47
CA LYS A 10 -13.48 -3.11 5.62
C LYS A 10 -14.12 -3.90 4.48
N VAL A 11 -13.49 -3.97 3.31
CA VAL A 11 -14.05 -4.63 2.13
C VAL A 11 -13.62 -6.10 2.09
N GLN A 12 -14.59 -7.00 2.21
CA GLN A 12 -14.41 -8.44 2.01
C GLN A 12 -14.73 -8.84 0.57
N PRO A 13 -14.08 -9.89 0.02
CA PRO A 13 -13.11 -10.79 0.65
C PRO A 13 -11.67 -10.25 0.69
N TYR A 14 -11.41 -9.11 0.03
CA TYR A 14 -10.06 -8.60 -0.24
C TYR A 14 -9.24 -8.33 1.01
N LYS A 15 -9.88 -7.88 2.10
CA LYS A 15 -9.16 -7.72 3.37
C LYS A 15 -8.51 -9.03 3.79
N ASP A 16 -9.26 -10.13 3.87
CA ASP A 16 -8.72 -11.38 4.40
C ASP A 16 -7.68 -11.98 3.43
N GLU A 17 -7.89 -11.79 2.13
CA GLU A 17 -6.96 -12.24 1.11
C GLU A 17 -5.64 -11.47 1.09
N LEU A 18 -5.67 -10.14 1.28
CA LEU A 18 -4.50 -9.26 1.14
C LEU A 18 -3.78 -8.99 2.47
N LEU A 19 -4.51 -8.88 3.58
CA LEU A 19 -3.94 -8.56 4.89
C LEU A 19 -2.93 -9.60 5.35
N GLN A 20 -3.20 -10.88 5.12
CA GLN A 20 -2.29 -11.97 5.48
C GLN A 20 -0.96 -11.96 4.71
N LEU A 21 -0.94 -11.33 3.52
CA LEU A 21 0.24 -11.24 2.67
C LEU A 21 1.13 -10.06 3.05
N TRP A 22 0.62 -9.12 3.84
CA TRP A 22 1.19 -7.79 3.98
C TRP A 22 2.13 -7.66 5.19
N SER A 23 3.42 -7.46 4.90
CA SER A 23 4.50 -7.30 5.88
C SER A 23 5.51 -6.26 5.40
N TYR A 24 6.12 -5.53 6.34
CA TYR A 24 7.13 -4.50 6.05
C TYR A 24 8.16 -4.47 7.19
N THR A 25 8.50 -5.65 7.74
CA THR A 25 9.48 -5.78 8.82
C THR A 25 10.86 -5.31 8.34
N ASP A 26 11.24 -5.79 7.17
CA ASP A 26 12.51 -5.54 6.49
C ASP A 26 12.30 -5.60 4.97
N ARG A 27 13.37 -5.35 4.20
CA ARG A 27 13.33 -5.37 2.74
C ARG A 27 12.86 -6.71 2.16
N ALA A 28 13.32 -7.84 2.69
CA ALA A 28 13.00 -9.16 2.15
C ALA A 28 11.52 -9.51 2.37
N SER A 29 10.99 -9.19 3.56
CA SER A 29 9.57 -9.34 3.85
C SER A 29 8.70 -8.44 2.96
N ALA A 30 9.13 -7.19 2.72
CA ALA A 30 8.42 -6.26 1.85
C ALA A 30 8.41 -6.72 0.38
N ASP A 31 9.49 -7.35 -0.07
CA ASP A 31 9.58 -7.88 -1.43
C ASP A 31 8.63 -9.05 -1.64
N GLY A 32 8.67 -10.05 -0.74
CA GLY A 32 7.72 -11.17 -0.79
C GLY A 32 6.26 -10.71 -0.64
N SER A 33 5.98 -9.74 0.22
CA SER A 33 4.65 -9.16 0.35
C SER A 33 4.20 -8.39 -0.90
N GLY A 34 5.08 -7.58 -1.47
CA GLY A 34 4.82 -6.80 -2.68
C GLY A 34 4.53 -7.71 -3.88
N GLU A 35 5.34 -8.75 -4.07
CA GLU A 35 5.13 -9.76 -5.11
C GLU A 35 3.79 -10.50 -4.90
N ALA A 36 3.49 -10.97 -3.70
CA ALA A 36 2.26 -11.70 -3.42
C ALA A 36 1.01 -10.84 -3.66
N ILE A 37 1.04 -9.56 -3.27
CA ILE A 37 -0.06 -8.62 -3.51
C ILE A 37 -0.17 -8.26 -4.99
N TYR A 38 0.96 -8.14 -5.70
CA TYR A 38 0.97 -7.94 -7.15
C TYR A 38 0.36 -9.14 -7.88
N ASN A 39 0.65 -10.37 -7.46
CA ASN A 39 0.02 -11.56 -8.04
C ASN A 39 -1.50 -11.56 -7.81
N ARG A 40 -1.97 -11.16 -6.61
CA ARG A 40 -3.41 -10.95 -6.38
C ARG A 40 -4.00 -9.89 -7.30
N PHE A 41 -3.30 -8.78 -7.52
CA PHE A 41 -3.73 -7.76 -8.47
C PHE A 41 -3.92 -8.35 -9.88
N LEU A 42 -2.99 -9.19 -10.35
CA LEU A 42 -3.10 -9.87 -11.64
C LEU A 42 -4.30 -10.83 -11.67
N ASP A 43 -4.52 -11.62 -10.61
CA ASP A 43 -5.68 -12.52 -10.50
C ASP A 43 -7.00 -11.74 -10.62
N TYR A 44 -7.11 -10.60 -9.93
CA TYR A 44 -8.29 -9.74 -10.02
C TYR A 44 -8.43 -9.14 -11.42
N ARG A 45 -7.31 -8.72 -12.03
CA ARG A 45 -7.31 -8.16 -13.39
C ARG A 45 -7.84 -9.15 -14.41
N ASP A 46 -7.41 -10.41 -14.33
CA ASP A 46 -7.81 -11.50 -15.23
C ASP A 46 -9.28 -11.89 -15.03
N ARG A 47 -9.84 -11.62 -13.84
CA ARG A 47 -11.26 -11.80 -13.50
C ARG A 47 -12.13 -10.58 -13.78
N ASP A 48 -11.56 -9.53 -14.38
CA ASP A 48 -12.23 -8.24 -14.60
C ASP A 48 -12.75 -7.58 -13.30
N ASP A 49 -12.11 -7.87 -12.16
CA ASP A 49 -12.48 -7.37 -10.84
C ASP A 49 -11.72 -6.09 -10.50
N PHE A 50 -12.27 -4.95 -10.93
CA PHE A 50 -11.70 -3.64 -10.62
C PHE A 50 -11.59 -3.36 -9.12
N VAL A 51 -12.55 -3.80 -8.30
CA VAL A 51 -12.53 -3.51 -6.85
C VAL A 51 -11.37 -4.26 -6.21
N GLY A 52 -11.15 -5.52 -6.56
CA GLY A 52 -9.99 -6.30 -6.13
C GLY A 52 -8.67 -5.67 -6.55
N MET A 53 -8.56 -5.24 -7.82
CA MET A 53 -7.38 -4.52 -8.31
C MET A 53 -7.10 -3.25 -7.49
N ASP A 54 -8.13 -2.45 -7.26
CA ASP A 54 -8.00 -1.22 -6.48
C ASP A 54 -7.59 -1.51 -5.03
N MET A 55 -8.15 -2.55 -4.41
CA MET A 55 -7.76 -2.98 -3.07
C MET A 55 -6.29 -3.40 -3.01
N ALA A 56 -5.80 -4.21 -3.96
CA ALA A 56 -4.39 -4.59 -4.02
C ALA A 56 -3.47 -3.36 -4.16
N ARG A 57 -3.82 -2.41 -5.06
CA ARG A 57 -3.10 -1.13 -5.20
C ARG A 57 -3.05 -0.35 -3.90
N LYS A 58 -4.16 -0.29 -3.16
CA LYS A 58 -4.24 0.39 -1.87
C LYS A 58 -3.37 -0.27 -0.79
N TYR A 59 -3.30 -1.60 -0.75
CA TYR A 59 -2.40 -2.31 0.17
C TYR A 59 -0.92 -2.04 -0.15
N LEU A 60 -0.54 -1.94 -1.43
CA LEU A 60 0.82 -1.54 -1.83
C LEU A 60 1.13 -0.11 -1.41
N GLN A 61 0.22 0.84 -1.68
CA GLN A 61 0.34 2.22 -1.21
C GLN A 61 0.47 2.29 0.32
N MET A 62 -0.31 1.49 1.05
CA MET A 62 -0.25 1.42 2.50
C MET A 62 1.05 0.83 3.04
N GLY A 63 1.64 -0.13 2.31
CA GLY A 63 2.98 -0.65 2.60
C GLY A 63 4.02 0.46 2.55
N TYR A 64 3.99 1.28 1.49
CA TYR A 64 4.87 2.43 1.36
C TYR A 64 4.66 3.47 2.47
N THR A 65 3.42 3.93 2.70
CA THR A 65 3.13 4.98 3.70
C THR A 65 3.52 4.55 5.10
N ARG A 66 3.20 3.30 5.49
CA ARG A 66 3.48 2.81 6.84
C ARG A 66 4.95 2.50 7.04
N ALA A 67 5.63 1.86 6.08
CA ALA A 67 7.07 1.65 6.17
C ALA A 67 7.83 2.98 6.24
N MET A 68 7.48 3.96 5.40
CA MET A 68 8.08 5.30 5.40
C MET A 68 7.85 6.05 6.71
N ARG A 69 6.69 5.87 7.36
CA ARG A 69 6.43 6.42 8.69
C ARG A 69 7.43 5.86 9.72
N TYR A 70 7.65 4.55 9.74
CA TYR A 70 8.59 3.95 10.70
C TYR A 70 10.05 4.28 10.35
N ALA A 71 10.37 4.48 9.07
CA ALA A 71 11.69 4.94 8.65
C ALA A 71 12.02 6.37 9.12
N ARG A 72 11.01 7.24 9.27
CA ARG A 72 11.18 8.65 9.66
C ARG A 72 10.93 8.92 11.14
N TYR A 73 10.13 8.09 11.79
CA TYR A 73 9.75 8.27 13.19
C TYR A 73 10.12 7.00 13.96
N PRO A 74 11.11 7.04 14.87
CA PRO A 74 11.45 5.89 15.72
C PRO A 74 10.21 5.29 16.38
N GLY A 75 10.03 3.97 16.24
CA GLY A 75 8.86 3.25 16.76
C GLY A 75 7.51 3.65 16.12
N GLY A 76 7.52 4.45 15.05
CA GLY A 76 6.33 4.98 14.39
C GLY A 76 5.59 6.08 15.17
N LYS A 77 6.17 6.61 16.26
CA LYS A 77 5.56 7.63 17.11
C LYS A 77 5.65 9.02 16.45
N LYS A 78 4.64 9.33 15.63
CA LYS A 78 4.52 10.61 14.92
C LYS A 78 4.08 11.76 15.85
N TYR A 79 3.31 11.47 16.89
CA TYR A 79 2.82 12.44 17.86
C TYR A 79 3.32 12.04 19.25
N ASP A 80 3.76 13.01 20.05
CA ASP A 80 4.10 12.80 21.46
C ASP A 80 2.83 12.65 22.32
N ASP A 81 3.01 12.48 23.63
CA ASP A 81 1.90 12.24 24.57
C ASP A 81 1.02 13.49 24.76
N ASP A 82 1.53 14.68 24.40
CA ASP A 82 0.82 15.95 24.38
C ASP A 82 0.13 16.22 23.03
N GLY A 83 0.25 15.30 22.07
CA GLY A 83 -0.36 15.40 20.74
C GLY A 83 0.41 16.31 19.77
N LYS A 84 1.62 16.73 20.12
CA LYS A 84 2.49 17.52 19.23
C LYS A 84 3.21 16.59 18.26
N GLU A 85 3.30 17.00 16.99
CA GLU A 85 4.04 16.25 15.99
C GLU A 85 5.53 16.22 16.34
N CYS A 86 6.10 15.02 16.43
CA CYS A 86 7.52 14.80 16.60
C CYS A 86 8.27 15.27 15.35
N GLU A 87 9.49 15.78 15.51
CA GLU A 87 10.35 16.06 14.37
C GLU A 87 10.76 14.73 13.70
N PRO A 88 10.64 14.60 12.37
CA PRO A 88 11.10 13.41 11.67
C PRO A 88 12.63 13.31 11.79
N GLN A 89 13.12 12.13 12.12
CA GLN A 89 14.55 11.82 12.07
C GLN A 89 14.89 11.33 10.67
N HIS A 90 16.05 11.74 10.15
CA HIS A 90 16.49 11.31 8.83
C HIS A 90 16.88 9.82 8.88
N TRP A 91 16.03 8.97 8.30
CA TRP A 91 16.24 7.52 8.18
C TRP A 91 16.62 6.84 9.50
N ALA A 92 15.75 7.01 10.50
CA ALA A 92 15.92 6.37 11.82
C ALA A 92 15.95 4.84 11.75
N ASP A 93 15.39 4.26 10.70
CA ASP A 93 15.36 2.82 10.47
C ASP A 93 15.55 2.55 8.96
N ASP A 94 16.75 2.06 8.62
CA ASP A 94 17.13 1.75 7.24
C ASP A 94 16.34 0.57 6.67
N ASP A 95 16.00 -0.44 7.48
CA ASP A 95 15.20 -1.58 7.04
C ASP A 95 13.80 -1.14 6.62
N LYS A 96 13.21 -0.20 7.37
CA LYS A 96 11.91 0.39 7.04
C LYS A 96 11.96 1.28 5.80
N ARG A 97 13.07 2.00 5.61
CA ARG A 97 13.29 2.79 4.40
C ARG A 97 13.34 1.88 3.18
N GLU A 98 14.16 0.83 3.23
CA GLU A 98 14.30 -0.12 2.13
C GLU A 98 12.98 -0.86 1.85
N ALA A 99 12.25 -1.27 2.89
CA ALA A 99 10.90 -1.83 2.74
C ALA A 99 9.94 -0.86 2.05
N ALA A 100 9.99 0.44 2.39
CA ALA A 100 9.14 1.44 1.75
C ALA A 100 9.46 1.59 0.26
N LEU A 101 10.75 1.63 -0.11
CA LEU A 101 11.17 1.73 -1.52
C LEU A 101 10.72 0.51 -2.34
N VAL A 102 10.72 -0.69 -1.73
CA VAL A 102 10.17 -1.89 -2.37
C VAL A 102 8.67 -1.72 -2.65
N TYR A 103 7.88 -1.28 -1.66
CA TYR A 103 6.46 -1.03 -1.87
C TYR A 103 6.17 0.07 -2.88
N GLU A 104 6.99 1.11 -2.93
CA GLU A 104 6.87 2.17 -3.94
C GLU A 104 7.03 1.61 -5.36
N ALA A 105 8.03 0.74 -5.59
CA ALA A 105 8.23 0.11 -6.89
C ALA A 105 7.04 -0.73 -7.33
N TRP A 106 6.50 -1.57 -6.43
CA TRP A 106 5.31 -2.37 -6.71
C TRP A 106 4.06 -1.51 -6.93
N TRP A 107 3.89 -0.45 -6.13
CA TRP A 107 2.75 0.47 -6.28
C TRP A 107 2.80 1.21 -7.61
N GLN A 108 3.96 1.72 -8.02
CA GLN A 108 4.14 2.35 -9.33
C GLN A 108 3.83 1.37 -10.47
N LYS A 109 4.22 0.11 -10.33
CA LYS A 109 3.94 -0.94 -11.32
C LYS A 109 2.45 -1.16 -11.55
N VAL A 110 1.63 -1.18 -10.50
CA VAL A 110 0.17 -1.34 -10.64
C VAL A 110 -0.53 -0.05 -11.09
N GLU A 111 -0.03 1.13 -10.70
CA GLU A 111 -0.56 2.40 -11.21
C GLU A 111 -0.25 2.61 -12.69
N ALA A 112 0.85 2.04 -13.19
CA ALA A 112 1.21 2.07 -14.61
C ALA A 112 0.52 0.98 -15.46
N ASP A 113 -0.28 0.09 -14.86
CA ASP A 113 -1.04 -0.93 -15.60
C ASP A 113 -2.17 -0.24 -16.41
N GLU A 114 -2.13 -0.41 -17.73
CA GLU A 114 -3.06 0.22 -18.66
C GLU A 114 -4.50 -0.20 -18.37
N THR A 115 -4.72 -1.50 -18.12
CA THR A 115 -6.06 -2.04 -17.81
C THR A 115 -6.62 -1.46 -16.52
N TYR A 116 -5.78 -1.31 -15.48
CA TYR A 116 -6.19 -0.63 -14.25
C TYR A 116 -6.55 0.83 -14.50
N THR A 117 -5.74 1.54 -15.29
CA THR A 117 -5.94 2.95 -15.61
C THR A 117 -7.27 3.17 -16.32
N GLU A 118 -7.56 2.37 -17.34
CA GLU A 118 -8.83 2.40 -18.09
C GLU A 118 -10.03 2.11 -17.17
N ARG A 119 -9.97 1.04 -16.37
CA ARG A 119 -11.06 0.67 -15.45
C ARG A 119 -11.28 1.71 -14.36
N LYS A 120 -10.20 2.31 -13.84
CA LYS A 120 -10.26 3.42 -12.87
C LYS A 120 -10.96 4.64 -13.45
N GLN A 121 -10.68 4.97 -14.71
CA GLN A 121 -11.38 6.04 -15.40
C GLN A 121 -12.87 5.70 -15.57
N HIS A 122 -13.19 4.52 -16.09
CA HIS A 122 -14.58 4.08 -16.30
C HIS A 122 -15.39 4.10 -14.99
N HIS A 123 -14.81 3.59 -13.90
CA HIS A 123 -15.46 3.61 -12.59
C HIS A 123 -15.71 5.04 -12.10
N ARG A 124 -14.76 5.96 -12.32
CA ARG A 124 -14.93 7.39 -11.97
C ARG A 124 -16.03 8.05 -12.81
N GLU A 125 -16.17 7.72 -14.08
CA GLU A 125 -17.24 8.27 -14.94
C GLU A 125 -18.63 7.75 -14.52
N LYS A 126 -18.72 6.50 -14.06
CA LYS A 126 -19.98 5.87 -13.66
C LYS A 126 -20.47 6.26 -12.26
N HIS A 127 -19.55 6.57 -11.35
CA HIS A 127 -19.84 6.78 -9.92
C HIS A 127 -19.32 8.11 -9.35
N GLY A 128 -18.66 8.94 -10.17
CA GLY A 128 -18.09 10.22 -9.78
C GLY A 128 -19.09 11.36 -9.72
#